data_AF-A0A9E4Y8C9-F1
#
_entry.id   AF-A0A9E4Y8C9-F1
#
_cell.length_a   1.000
_cell.length_b   1.000
_cell.length_c   1.000
_cell.angle_alpha   90.00
_cell.angle_beta   90.00
_cell.angle_gamma   90.00
#
_symmetry.space_group_name_H-M   'P 1'
#
loop_
_entity.id
_entity.type
_entity.pdbx_description
1 polymer ?
#
loop_
_entity_poly.entity_id
_entity_poly.type
_entity_poly.pdbx_seq_one_letter_code
_entity_poly.pdbx_strand_id
1 'polypeptide(L)'
;FWQDVTADLEQDRIYIPQEDLERFGVSEDDLRARRVTADFRRLMAFEVRRTREIFDEGVALIGVVSGRLRTDLRLFTLSGLAVLDEIAARGHDVLTSRPTLSRPRKAFLTARGLLPLPVRARP
;
A
#
# COMPACT_ATOMS: atom_id res chain seq x y z
N PHE A 1 -4.24 -1.76 -4.10
CA PHE A 1 -5.13 -0.75 -3.52
C PHE A 1 -4.52 0.62 -3.65
N TRP A 2 -3.69 1.14 -2.73
CA TRP A 2 -3.15 2.51 -2.87
C TRP A 2 -2.26 2.75 -4.10
N GLN A 3 -1.57 1.73 -4.59
CA GLN A 3 -0.81 1.83 -5.85
C GLN A 3 -1.71 1.91 -7.09
N ASP A 4 -3.00 1.56 -6.97
CA ASP A 4 -3.93 1.38 -8.08
C ASP A 4 -4.89 2.56 -8.26
N VAL A 5 -4.79 3.61 -7.44
CA VAL A 5 -5.68 4.78 -7.47
C VAL A 5 -5.83 5.36 -8.88
N THR A 6 -4.73 5.51 -9.65
CA THR A 6 -4.82 5.95 -11.04
C THR A 6 -5.66 5.02 -11.92
N ALA A 7 -5.47 3.70 -11.79
CA ALA A 7 -6.18 2.70 -12.59
C ALA A 7 -7.65 2.60 -12.19
N ASP A 8 -7.96 2.79 -10.91
CA ASP A 8 -9.34 2.85 -10.40
C ASP A 8 -10.05 4.10 -10.93
N LEU A 9 -9.39 5.26 -10.94
CA LEU A 9 -9.93 6.51 -11.50
C LEU A 9 -10.19 6.41 -13.01
N GLU A 10 -9.34 5.70 -13.76
CA GLU A 10 -9.55 5.41 -15.19
C GLU A 10 -10.80 4.57 -15.45
N GLN A 11 -11.27 3.84 -14.43
CA GLN A 11 -12.51 3.04 -14.46
C GLN A 11 -13.67 3.75 -13.77
N ASP A 12 -13.55 5.04 -13.48
CA ASP A 12 -14.53 5.86 -12.76
C ASP A 12 -14.83 5.36 -11.33
N ARG A 13 -13.80 4.89 -10.63
CA ARG A 13 -13.91 4.37 -9.25
C ARG A 13 -13.01 5.14 -8.29
N ILE A 14 -13.56 5.45 -7.13
CA ILE A 14 -12.84 6.07 -6.01
C ILE A 14 -13.05 5.19 -4.79
N TYR A 15 -11.95 4.68 -4.24
CA TYR A 15 -11.96 3.80 -3.07
C TYR A 15 -11.31 4.44 -1.84
N ILE A 16 -10.82 5.67 -1.96
CA ILE A 16 -10.39 6.45 -0.80
C ILE A 16 -11.65 6.73 0.05
N PRO A 17 -11.62 6.49 1.38
CA PRO A 17 -12.75 6.77 2.24
C PRO A 17 -13.23 8.22 2.11
N GLN A 18 -14.53 8.41 1.94
CA GLN A 18 -15.12 9.75 1.80
C GLN A 18 -14.87 10.62 3.04
N GLU A 19 -14.95 10.03 4.24
CA GLU A 19 -14.63 10.71 5.50
C GLU A 19 -13.22 11.28 5.52
N ASP A 20 -12.25 10.59 4.91
CA ASP A 20 -10.86 11.01 4.86
C ASP A 20 -10.66 12.07 3.74
N LEU A 21 -11.35 11.96 2.60
CA LEU A 21 -11.39 13.04 1.60
C LEU A 21 -11.87 14.36 2.23
N GLU A 22 -12.99 14.31 2.96
CA GLU A 22 -13.56 15.47 3.67
C GLU A 22 -12.59 15.99 4.75
N ARG A 23 -12.05 15.10 5.58
CA ARG A 23 -11.10 15.43 6.65
C ARG A 23 -9.86 16.16 6.16
N PHE A 24 -9.34 15.77 4.99
CA PHE A 24 -8.13 16.37 4.43
C PHE A 24 -8.42 17.48 3.42
N GLY A 25 -9.68 17.74 3.08
CA GLY A 25 -10.07 18.80 2.13
C GLY A 25 -9.75 18.47 0.68
N VAL A 26 -9.78 17.19 0.30
CA VAL A 26 -9.51 16.72 -1.06
C VAL A 26 -10.84 16.43 -1.76
N SER A 27 -11.09 17.09 -2.88
CA SER A 27 -12.31 16.84 -3.67
C SER A 27 -12.12 15.68 -4.65
N GLU A 28 -13.21 15.04 -5.09
CA GLU A 28 -13.15 14.07 -6.18
C GLU A 28 -12.63 14.70 -7.48
N ASP A 29 -12.97 15.96 -7.74
CA ASP A 29 -12.45 16.71 -8.89
C ASP A 29 -10.92 16.85 -8.85
N ASP A 30 -10.33 17.01 -7.65
CA ASP A 30 -8.87 16.97 -7.49
C ASP A 30 -8.30 15.62 -7.91
N LEU A 31 -8.94 14.52 -7.52
CA LEU A 31 -8.51 13.17 -7.88
C LEU A 31 -8.62 12.94 -9.39
N ARG A 32 -9.75 13.32 -9.98
CA ARG A 32 -10.03 13.18 -11.43
C ARG A 32 -9.10 14.03 -12.26
N ALA A 33 -8.78 15.24 -11.81
CA ALA A 33 -7.78 16.11 -12.42
C ALA A 33 -6.32 15.68 -12.11
N ARG A 34 -6.12 14.58 -11.37
CA ARG A 34 -4.82 14.05 -10.95
C ARG A 34 -3.95 15.09 -10.24
N ARG A 35 -4.56 15.96 -9.43
CA ARG A 35 -3.87 17.03 -8.70
C ARG A 35 -3.20 16.49 -7.43
N VAL A 36 -1.87 16.39 -7.45
CA VAL A 36 -1.07 15.99 -6.28
C VAL A 36 -0.81 17.20 -5.38
N THR A 37 -1.85 17.66 -4.69
CA THR A 37 -1.77 18.79 -3.74
C THR A 37 -1.03 18.38 -2.45
N ALA A 38 -0.71 19.36 -1.60
CA ALA A 38 -0.17 19.07 -0.27
C ALA A 38 -1.19 18.29 0.59
N ASP A 39 -2.47 18.61 0.45
CA ASP A 39 -3.58 18.00 1.16
C ASP A 39 -3.76 16.54 0.74
N PHE A 40 -3.69 16.26 -0.56
CA PHE A 40 -3.68 14.90 -1.10
C PHE A 40 -2.51 14.07 -0.57
N ARG A 41 -1.30 14.66 -0.50
CA ARG A 41 -0.14 13.95 0.09
C ARG A 41 -0.37 13.62 1.57
N ARG A 42 -0.98 14.52 2.34
CA ARG A 42 -1.30 14.26 3.76
C ARG A 42 -2.36 13.17 3.92
N LEU A 43 -3.41 13.20 3.09
CA LEU A 43 -4.41 12.14 2.99
C LEU A 43 -3.76 10.78 2.70
N MET A 44 -2.96 10.69 1.64
CA MET A 44 -2.31 9.43 1.28
C MET A 44 -1.30 8.96 2.33
N ALA A 45 -0.61 9.87 3.03
CA ALA A 45 0.24 9.51 4.15
C ALA A 45 -0.56 8.94 5.33
N PHE A 46 -1.75 9.49 5.60
CA PHE A 46 -2.67 8.96 6.60
C PHE A 46 -3.14 7.54 6.24
N GLU A 47 -3.61 7.33 5.01
CA GLU A 47 -4.06 6.02 4.52
C GLU A 47 -2.95 4.97 4.51
N VAL A 48 -1.74 5.35 4.09
CA VAL A 48 -0.57 4.47 4.08
C VAL A 48 -0.21 4.03 5.50
N ARG A 49 -0.26 4.95 6.47
CA ARG A 49 -0.01 4.62 7.89
C ARG A 49 -1.08 3.68 8.44
N ARG A 50 -2.36 4.02 8.25
CA ARG A 50 -3.50 3.18 8.68
C ARG A 50 -3.41 1.77 8.10
N THR A 51 -3.04 1.66 6.83
CA THR A 51 -2.88 0.36 6.15
C THR A 51 -1.69 -0.43 6.68
N ARG A 52 -0.59 0.24 7.02
CA ARG A 52 0.56 -0.40 7.66
C ARG A 52 0.18 -1.00 9.01
N GLU A 53 -0.54 -0.26 9.85
CA GLU A 53 -1.02 -0.75 11.15
C GLU A 53 -1.85 -2.04 10.98
N ILE A 54 -2.75 -2.08 10.00
CA ILE A 54 -3.55 -3.28 9.68
C ILE A 54 -2.66 -4.45 9.22
N PHE A 55 -1.65 -4.19 8.38
CA PHE A 55 -0.69 -5.23 7.99
C PHE A 55 0.08 -5.77 9.20
N ASP A 56 0.51 -4.89 10.10
CA ASP A 56 1.31 -5.24 11.27
C ASP A 56 0.50 -6.09 12.25
N GLU A 57 -0.79 -5.77 12.46
CA GLU A 57 -1.73 -6.64 13.20
C GLU A 57 -1.88 -8.02 12.51
N GLY A 58 -1.99 -8.02 11.18
CA GLY A 58 -2.14 -9.23 10.37
C GLY A 58 -0.92 -10.16 10.38
N VAL A 59 0.28 -9.68 10.73
CA VAL A 59 1.51 -10.50 10.76
C VAL A 59 1.36 -11.73 11.66
N ALA A 60 0.62 -11.62 12.76
CA ALA A 60 0.40 -12.73 13.70
C ALA A 60 -0.25 -13.96 13.03
N LEU A 61 -1.11 -13.76 12.03
CA LEU A 61 -1.81 -14.83 11.31
C LEU A 61 -0.84 -15.78 10.60
N ILE A 62 0.32 -15.30 10.16
CA ILE A 62 1.36 -16.13 9.52
C ILE A 62 1.84 -17.25 10.45
N GLY A 63 1.87 -17.00 11.76
CA GLY A 63 2.27 -17.99 12.76
C GLY A 63 1.21 -19.07 13.02
N VAL A 64 -0.07 -18.75 12.77
CA VAL A 64 -1.21 -19.61 13.07
C VAL A 64 -1.53 -20.57 11.92
N VAL A 65 -1.36 -20.14 10.67
CA VAL A 65 -1.62 -20.97 9.49
C VAL A 65 -0.42 -21.86 9.12
N SER A 66 -0.63 -22.90 8.31
CA SER A 66 0.42 -23.84 7.90
C SER A 66 0.46 -24.07 6.38
N GLY A 67 1.49 -24.79 5.92
CA GLY A 67 1.64 -25.20 4.51
C GLY A 67 1.70 -24.02 3.54
N ARG A 68 1.06 -24.20 2.38
CA ARG A 68 1.05 -23.20 1.29
C ARG A 68 0.44 -21.86 1.71
N LEU A 69 -0.63 -21.89 2.51
CA LEU A 69 -1.32 -20.67 2.95
C LEU A 69 -0.38 -19.76 3.76
N ARG A 70 0.49 -20.34 4.60
CA ARG A 70 1.53 -19.57 5.31
C ARG A 70 2.43 -18.81 4.34
N THR A 71 2.88 -19.47 3.28
CA THR A 71 3.75 -18.86 2.26
C THR A 71 3.02 -17.76 1.51
N ASP A 72 1.76 -17.97 1.11
CA ASP A 72 0.95 -16.97 0.41
C ASP A 72 0.75 -15.71 1.27
N LEU A 73 0.42 -15.87 2.56
CA LEU A 73 0.30 -14.75 3.50
C LEU A 73 1.63 -14.01 3.71
N ARG A 74 2.76 -14.72 3.77
CA ARG A 74 4.09 -14.10 3.88
C ARG A 74 4.40 -13.24 2.66
N LEU A 75 4.18 -13.78 1.46
CA LEU A 75 4.43 -13.07 0.22
C LEU A 75 3.50 -11.85 0.08
N PHE A 76 2.22 -12.01 0.41
CA PHE A 76 1.24 -10.92 0.41
C PHE A 76 1.65 -9.79 1.35
N THR A 77 1.97 -10.12 2.61
CA THR A 77 2.37 -9.15 3.64
C THR A 77 3.65 -8.42 3.26
N LEU A 78 4.70 -9.15 2.87
CA LEU A 78 5.99 -8.56 2.49
C LEU A 78 5.86 -7.66 1.27
N SER A 79 5.07 -8.07 0.27
CA SER A 79 4.85 -7.28 -0.94
C SER A 79 4.02 -6.04 -0.66
N GLY A 80 2.95 -6.16 0.14
CA GLY A 80 2.10 -5.06 0.56
C GLY A 80 2.89 -3.98 1.30
N LEU A 81 3.63 -4.36 2.35
CA LEU A 81 4.49 -3.43 3.10
C LEU A 81 5.54 -2.76 2.21
N ALA A 82 6.13 -3.49 1.26
CA ALA A 82 7.10 -2.92 0.34
C ALA A 82 6.46 -1.90 -0.63
N VAL A 83 5.21 -2.11 -1.05
CA VAL A 83 4.46 -1.12 -1.85
C VAL A 83 4.17 0.13 -1.02
N LEU A 84 3.82 -0.01 0.26
CA LEU A 84 3.65 1.14 1.16
C LEU A 84 4.95 1.95 1.29
N ASP A 85 6.11 1.27 1.45
CA ASP A 85 7.43 1.93 1.46
C ASP A 85 7.68 2.69 0.15
N GLU A 86 7.32 2.10 -1.00
CA GLU A 86 7.50 2.72 -2.31
C GLU A 86 6.63 3.97 -2.47
N ILE A 87 5.37 3.92 -2.01
CA ILE A 87 4.47 5.08 -2.01
C ILE A 87 5.05 6.21 -1.15
N ALA A 88 5.52 5.90 0.06
CA ALA A 88 6.14 6.87 0.95
C ALA A 88 7.41 7.48 0.34
N ALA A 89 8.27 6.67 -0.29
CA ALA A 89 9.50 7.11 -0.95
C ALA A 89 9.23 8.06 -2.14
N ARG A 90 8.05 7.96 -2.76
CA ARG A 90 7.58 8.86 -3.83
C ARG A 90 6.87 10.10 -3.31
N GLY A 91 6.94 10.38 -2.00
CA GLY A 91 6.24 11.51 -1.40
C GLY A 91 4.71 11.36 -1.46
N HIS A 92 4.22 10.12 -1.42
CA HIS A 92 2.79 9.77 -1.47
C HIS A 92 2.08 10.15 -2.76
N ASP A 93 2.83 10.30 -3.85
CA ASP A 93 2.27 10.45 -5.18
C ASP A 93 1.87 9.09 -5.77
N VAL A 94 0.57 8.88 -5.86
CA VAL A 94 -0.06 7.72 -6.49
C VAL A 94 -0.96 8.11 -7.68
N LEU A 95 -1.01 9.40 -8.06
CA LEU A 95 -1.88 9.90 -9.13
C LEU A 95 -1.12 10.13 -10.44
N THR A 96 0.14 10.56 -10.37
CA THR A 96 0.95 10.82 -11.56
C THR A 96 1.48 9.54 -12.19
N SER A 97 1.84 8.55 -11.37
CA SER A 97 2.26 7.24 -11.88
C SER A 97 2.02 6.14 -10.86
N ARG A 98 1.75 4.93 -11.36
CA ARG A 98 1.61 3.74 -10.52
C ARG A 98 2.92 3.45 -9.76
N PRO A 99 2.91 3.44 -8.41
CA PRO A 99 4.03 2.93 -7.62
C PRO A 99 4.29 1.48 -7.98
N THR A 100 5.53 1.14 -8.33
CA THR A 100 5.90 -0.24 -8.66
C THR A 100 7.24 -0.59 -8.05
N LEU A 101 7.34 -1.83 -7.58
CA LEU A 101 8.60 -2.37 -7.08
C LEU A 101 9.51 -2.76 -8.25
N SER A 102 10.80 -2.44 -8.14
CA SER A 102 11.82 -2.87 -9.09
C SER A 102 11.91 -4.40 -9.16
N ARG A 103 12.34 -4.95 -10.31
CA ARG A 103 12.51 -6.41 -10.48
C ARG A 103 13.44 -7.03 -9.41
N PRO A 104 14.59 -6.43 -9.06
CA PRO A 104 15.44 -6.96 -7.97
C PRO A 104 14.72 -6.96 -6.63
N ARG A 105 13.95 -5.90 -6.31
CA ARG A 105 13.18 -5.82 -5.06
C ARG A 105 12.10 -6.90 -5.00
N LYS A 106 11.39 -7.16 -6.10
CA LYS A 106 10.44 -8.27 -6.20
C LYS A 106 11.11 -9.62 -5.98
N ALA A 107 12.23 -9.89 -6.66
CA ALA A 107 12.98 -11.14 -6.49
C ALA A 107 13.45 -11.36 -5.04
N PHE A 108 13.99 -10.31 -4.41
CA PHE A 108 14.39 -10.34 -3.01
C PHE A 108 13.22 -10.65 -2.06
N LEU A 109 12.06 -9.99 -2.25
CA LEU A 109 10.88 -10.22 -1.42
C LEU A 109 10.32 -11.64 -1.62
N THR A 110 10.32 -12.15 -2.85
CA THR A 110 9.93 -13.53 -3.14
C THR A 110 10.84 -14.52 -2.43
N ALA A 111 12.16 -14.38 -2.57
CA ALA A 111 13.12 -15.23 -1.88
C ALA A 111 12.93 -15.18 -0.36
N ARG A 112 12.76 -13.98 0.21
CA ARG A 112 12.50 -13.80 1.65
C ARG A 112 11.18 -14.42 2.11
N GLY A 113 10.14 -14.37 1.29
CA GLY A 113 8.83 -14.95 1.60
C GLY A 113 8.86 -16.48 1.67
N LEU A 114 9.68 -17.12 0.83
CA LEU A 114 9.88 -18.57 0.77
C LEU A 114 10.76 -19.10 1.92
N LEU A 115 11.66 -18.29 2.46
CA LEU A 115 12.49 -18.66 3.62
C LEU A 115 11.68 -18.58 4.92
N PRO A 116 11.95 -19.41 5.95
CA PRO A 116 11.25 -19.39 7.23
C PRO A 116 11.69 -18.24 8.17
N LEU A 117 11.99 -17.07 7.62
CA LEU A 117 12.42 -15.89 8.40
C LEU A 117 11.24 -15.18 9.07
N PRO A 118 11.42 -14.52 10.21
CA PRO A 118 10.34 -13.70 10.77
C PRO A 118 9.97 -12.56 9.82
N VAL A 119 8.67 -12.40 9.56
CA VAL A 119 8.13 -11.16 9.00
C VAL A 119 8.00 -10.21 10.19
N ARG A 120 8.74 -9.11 10.18
CA ARG A 120 8.67 -8.09 11.23
C ARG A 120 7.96 -6.88 10.67
N ALA A 121 6.99 -6.35 11.42
CA ALA A 121 6.60 -4.96 11.33
C ALA A 121 7.85 -4.09 11.48
N ARG A 122 8.07 -3.14 10.58
CA ARG A 122 9.06 -2.09 10.82
C ARG A 122 8.40 -1.08 11.77
N PRO A 123 9.12 -0.59 12.80
CA PRO A 123 8.61 0.47 13.66
C PRO A 123 8.33 1.76 12.87
#